data_AF-A0A6P2D654-F1
#
_entry.id   AF-A0A6P2D654-F1
#
_cell.length_a   1.000
_cell.length_b   1.000
_cell.length_c   1.000
_cell.angle_alpha   90.00
_cell.angle_beta   90.00
_cell.angle_gamma   90.00
#
_symmetry.space_group_name_H-M   'P 1'
#
loop_
_entity.id
_entity.type
_entity.pdbx_description
1 polymer ?
#
loop_
_entity_poly.entity_id
_entity_poly.type
_entity_poly.pdbx_seq_one_letter_code
_entity_poly.pdbx_strand_id
1 'polypeptide(L)'
;MFQRVTYIAALAACGLGLTALHGSAQPEKKAKPEDQAKSKKALQEVQDFIGLWNLEGTQKVGAKTEAWKEKVNWGWKFKDGDAWIVVSFADGKGKFFSTGELKYILEKKKYVLALTPAAKGEAAQTFEGDYAKGALKLERKDAKTNDVYRLTLNTVAEGERFVMKYEKQDGGKGLFSAVHAMQGNKDGVVAGGPKKPECIVSGGSANIAVSYNGKTYYVCCSGCRDEFNADPAKYTKGK
;
A
#
# COMPACT_ATOMS: atom_id res chain seq x y z
N MET A 1 -7.18 -23.80 -84.06
CA MET A 1 -5.91 -23.62 -84.78
C MET A 1 -4.95 -22.88 -83.84
N PHE A 2 -3.87 -23.54 -83.43
CA PHE A 2 -2.67 -23.02 -82.74
C PHE A 2 -2.77 -22.30 -81.38
N GLN A 3 -2.62 -23.10 -80.32
CA GLN A 3 -1.58 -23.05 -79.29
C GLN A 3 -0.53 -21.91 -79.40
N ARG A 4 -0.30 -21.19 -78.29
CA ARG A 4 1.05 -20.88 -77.77
C ARG A 4 1.03 -20.46 -76.30
N VAL A 5 1.87 -21.17 -75.55
CA VAL A 5 2.24 -21.00 -74.14
C VAL A 5 3.25 -19.86 -74.02
N THR A 6 3.14 -19.01 -72.98
CA THR A 6 4.31 -18.38 -72.34
C THR A 6 3.98 -18.03 -70.89
N TYR A 7 4.81 -18.52 -69.96
CA TYR A 7 4.84 -18.21 -68.53
C TYR A 7 5.31 -16.76 -68.27
N ILE A 8 4.95 -16.15 -67.12
CA ILE A 8 5.85 -15.48 -66.15
C ILE A 8 5.05 -14.82 -64.99
N ALA A 9 5.44 -15.19 -63.77
CA ALA A 9 5.55 -14.48 -62.47
C ALA A 9 4.46 -13.54 -61.88
N ALA A 10 3.93 -13.98 -60.73
CA ALA A 10 4.03 -13.41 -59.36
C ALA A 10 3.36 -12.08 -58.91
N LEU A 11 2.93 -12.15 -57.62
CA LEU A 11 2.61 -11.11 -56.59
C LEU A 11 1.18 -10.53 -56.60
N ALA A 12 0.34 -10.90 -55.63
CA ALA A 12 0.09 -10.26 -54.31
C ALA A 12 -0.98 -9.15 -54.44
N ALA A 13 -1.95 -8.90 -53.56
CA ALA A 13 -2.37 -9.35 -52.24
C ALA A 13 -3.83 -8.87 -52.06
N CYS A 14 -4.61 -9.48 -51.16
CA CYS A 14 -5.64 -8.83 -50.31
C CYS A 14 -6.50 -9.91 -49.64
N GLY A 15 -6.28 -10.14 -48.34
CA GLY A 15 -7.10 -11.01 -47.51
C GLY A 15 -7.17 -10.44 -46.10
N LEU A 16 -8.35 -9.90 -45.77
CA LEU A 16 -8.73 -9.34 -44.48
C LEU A 16 -8.42 -10.30 -43.32
N GLY A 17 -7.62 -9.84 -42.35
CA GLY A 17 -7.43 -10.52 -41.07
C GLY A 17 -7.72 -9.55 -39.93
N LEU A 18 -8.90 -9.67 -39.32
CA LEU A 18 -9.22 -9.08 -38.03
C LEU A 18 -8.26 -9.67 -36.98
N THR A 19 -7.19 -8.96 -36.63
CA THR A 19 -6.39 -9.29 -35.45
C THR A 19 -7.06 -8.68 -34.23
N ALA A 20 -7.94 -9.46 -33.59
CA ALA A 20 -8.33 -9.23 -32.21
C ALA A 20 -7.07 -9.37 -31.34
N LEU A 21 -6.56 -8.23 -30.84
CA LEU A 21 -5.55 -8.18 -29.79
C LEU A 21 -6.14 -8.78 -28.51
N HIS A 22 -6.10 -10.11 -28.42
CA HIS A 22 -6.25 -10.81 -27.15
C HIS A 22 -4.99 -10.55 -26.35
N GLY A 23 -5.00 -9.45 -25.59
CA GLY A 23 -4.16 -9.33 -24.40
C GLY A 23 -4.53 -10.46 -23.46
N SER A 24 -3.86 -11.59 -23.61
CA SER A 24 -3.90 -12.67 -22.63
C SER A 24 -3.26 -12.11 -21.37
N ALA A 25 -4.10 -11.76 -20.40
CA ALA A 25 -3.67 -11.61 -19.02
C ALA A 25 -3.13 -12.98 -18.59
N GLN A 26 -1.82 -13.16 -18.78
CA GLN A 26 -1.09 -14.29 -18.24
C GLN A 26 -1.35 -14.29 -16.73
N PRO A 27 -1.75 -15.41 -16.11
CA PRO A 27 -1.93 -15.46 -14.67
C PRO A 27 -0.61 -15.05 -14.03
N GLU A 28 -0.62 -13.98 -13.23
CA GLU A 28 0.55 -13.51 -12.50
C GLU A 28 1.13 -14.71 -11.74
N LYS A 29 2.34 -15.12 -12.13
CA LYS A 29 3.04 -16.26 -11.53
C LYS A 29 3.19 -15.95 -10.04
N LYS A 30 2.56 -16.75 -9.17
CA LYS A 30 2.66 -16.63 -7.72
C LYS A 30 4.14 -16.51 -7.33
N ALA A 31 4.50 -15.46 -6.60
CA ALA A 31 5.88 -15.23 -6.17
C ALA A 31 6.41 -16.42 -5.36
N LYS A 32 7.70 -16.71 -5.46
CA LYS A 32 8.31 -17.82 -4.71
C LYS A 32 8.26 -17.51 -3.21
N PRO A 33 8.17 -18.53 -2.33
CA PRO A 33 8.10 -18.32 -0.88
C PRO A 33 9.24 -17.45 -0.31
N GLU A 34 10.44 -17.58 -0.86
CA GLU A 34 11.59 -16.75 -0.47
C GLU A 34 11.38 -15.26 -0.78
N ASP A 35 10.78 -14.95 -1.92
CA ASP A 35 10.49 -13.58 -2.35
C ASP A 35 9.37 -12.99 -1.47
N GLN A 36 8.33 -13.76 -1.19
CA GLN A 36 7.26 -13.37 -0.25
C GLN A 36 7.83 -13.03 1.13
N ALA A 37 8.77 -13.84 1.64
CA ALA A 37 9.43 -13.59 2.91
C ALA A 37 10.28 -12.31 2.90
N LYS A 38 11.01 -12.04 1.80
CA LYS A 38 11.78 -10.80 1.62
C LYS A 38 10.90 -9.57 1.57
N SER A 39 9.79 -9.62 0.82
CA SER A 39 8.82 -8.52 0.75
C SER A 39 8.17 -8.24 2.10
N LYS A 40 7.75 -9.29 2.82
CA LYS A 40 7.25 -9.16 4.20
C LYS A 40 8.29 -8.51 5.10
N LYS A 41 9.56 -8.94 5.02
CA LYS A 41 10.64 -8.38 5.84
C LYS A 41 10.86 -6.89 5.59
N ALA A 42 10.83 -6.45 4.33
CA ALA A 42 10.89 -5.02 4.02
C ALA A 42 9.68 -4.25 4.58
N LEU A 43 8.48 -4.83 4.52
CA LEU A 43 7.28 -4.21 5.12
C LEU A 43 7.31 -4.16 6.66
N GLN A 44 8.10 -5.00 7.33
CA GLN A 44 8.29 -4.91 8.77
C GLN A 44 9.03 -3.62 9.19
N GLU A 45 9.80 -2.98 8.30
CA GLU A 45 10.45 -1.71 8.61
C GLU A 45 9.45 -0.55 8.84
N VAL A 46 8.23 -0.67 8.30
CA VAL A 46 7.15 0.31 8.48
C VAL A 46 6.08 -0.16 9.48
N GLN A 47 6.38 -1.18 10.29
CA GLN A 47 5.40 -1.78 11.20
C GLN A 47 4.88 -0.83 12.30
N ASP A 48 5.59 0.26 12.59
CA ASP A 48 5.14 1.26 13.56
C ASP A 48 3.86 1.98 13.12
N PHE A 49 3.57 1.96 11.82
CA PHE A 49 2.33 2.49 11.26
C PHE A 49 1.13 1.62 11.61
N ILE A 50 1.33 0.35 11.95
CA ILE A 50 0.24 -0.59 12.23
C ILE A 50 -0.55 -0.15 13.48
N GLY A 51 -1.87 -0.19 13.32
CA GLY A 51 -2.84 0.19 14.34
C GLY A 51 -3.92 1.13 13.80
N LEU A 52 -4.89 1.40 14.68
CA LEU A 52 -5.92 2.40 14.48
C LEU A 52 -5.44 3.76 14.97
N TRP A 53 -5.68 4.81 14.21
CA TRP A 53 -5.21 6.16 14.49
C TRP A 53 -6.37 7.15 14.47
N ASN A 54 -6.42 8.03 15.47
CA ASN A 54 -7.34 9.16 15.51
C ASN A 54 -6.63 10.37 14.90
N LEU A 55 -6.86 10.64 13.62
CA LEU A 55 -6.17 11.69 12.86
C LEU A 55 -7.02 12.96 12.73
N GLU A 56 -6.36 14.10 12.84
CA GLU A 56 -6.89 15.40 12.44
C GLU A 56 -6.15 15.86 11.18
N GLY A 57 -6.92 16.13 10.12
CA GLY A 57 -6.44 16.67 8.86
C GLY A 57 -6.62 18.17 8.77
N THR A 58 -5.69 18.84 8.09
CA THR A 58 -5.73 20.28 7.82
C THR A 58 -5.34 20.58 6.38
N GLN A 59 -6.00 21.56 5.78
CA GLN A 59 -5.74 22.03 4.42
C GLN A 59 -5.94 23.54 4.35
N LYS A 60 -5.05 24.25 3.67
CA LYS A 60 -5.26 25.67 3.33
C LYS A 60 -6.11 25.78 2.06
N VAL A 61 -7.20 26.52 2.15
CA VAL A 61 -8.09 26.83 1.02
C VAL A 61 -8.24 28.35 0.96
N GLY A 62 -7.46 28.98 0.07
CA GLY A 62 -7.31 30.44 0.04
C GLY A 62 -6.75 30.97 1.36
N ALA A 63 -7.45 31.92 1.97
CA ALA A 63 -7.07 32.50 3.27
C ALA A 63 -7.54 31.67 4.49
N LYS A 64 -8.33 30.62 4.29
CA LYS A 64 -8.91 29.82 5.37
C LYS A 64 -8.17 28.49 5.54
N THR A 65 -8.18 27.97 6.76
CA THR A 65 -7.75 26.60 7.06
C THR A 65 -8.99 25.74 7.29
N GLU A 66 -9.18 24.72 6.45
CA GLU A 66 -10.13 23.65 6.71
C GLU A 66 -9.50 22.60 7.62
N ALA A 67 -10.30 22.05 8.53
CA ALA A 67 -9.91 20.93 9.39
C ALA A 67 -10.98 19.84 9.37
N TRP A 68 -10.56 18.59 9.54
CA TRP A 68 -11.47 17.44 9.63
C TRP A 68 -10.84 16.33 10.47
N LYS A 69 -11.63 15.33 10.87
CA LYS A 69 -11.17 14.19 11.66
C LYS A 69 -11.48 12.88 10.95
N GLU A 70 -10.57 11.92 11.04
CA GLU A 70 -10.73 10.58 10.50
C GLU A 70 -10.10 9.54 11.41
N LYS A 71 -10.73 8.37 11.49
CA LYS A 71 -10.12 7.18 12.08
C LYS A 71 -9.55 6.31 10.97
N VAL A 72 -8.22 6.18 10.94
CA VAL A 72 -7.49 5.45 9.89
C VAL A 72 -6.79 4.26 10.50
N ASN A 73 -7.02 3.07 9.95
CA ASN A 73 -6.40 1.83 10.37
C ASN A 73 -5.38 1.36 9.33
N TRP A 74 -4.19 1.03 9.80
CA TRP A 74 -3.17 0.29 9.04
C TRP A 74 -3.08 -1.11 9.62
N GLY A 75 -3.26 -2.12 8.77
CA GLY A 75 -3.26 -3.52 9.22
C GLY A 75 -2.61 -4.44 8.21
N TRP A 76 -1.97 -5.50 8.69
CA TRP A 76 -1.47 -6.54 7.81
C TRP A 76 -2.62 -7.29 7.14
N LYS A 77 -2.38 -7.75 5.91
CA LYS A 77 -3.21 -8.69 5.18
C LYS A 77 -2.32 -9.79 4.63
N PHE A 78 -2.80 -11.02 4.75
CA PHE A 78 -2.11 -12.22 4.32
C PHE A 78 -3.00 -12.99 3.37
N LYS A 79 -2.44 -13.49 2.28
CA LYS A 79 -3.15 -14.38 1.36
C LYS A 79 -2.13 -15.20 0.59
N ASP A 80 -2.33 -16.51 0.55
CA ASP A 80 -1.52 -17.40 -0.29
C ASP A 80 0.00 -17.31 -0.02
N GLY A 81 0.38 -16.98 1.22
CA GLY A 81 1.78 -16.75 1.63
C GLY A 81 2.30 -15.33 1.38
N ASP A 82 1.60 -14.53 0.58
CA ASP A 82 1.90 -13.11 0.38
C ASP A 82 1.42 -12.27 1.58
N ALA A 83 2.09 -11.15 1.81
CA ALA A 83 1.82 -10.24 2.91
C ALA A 83 1.92 -8.78 2.44
N TRP A 84 0.91 -7.99 2.76
CA TRP A 84 0.88 -6.55 2.49
C TRP A 84 0.20 -5.79 3.61
N ILE A 85 0.28 -4.46 3.60
CA ILE A 85 -0.40 -3.62 4.57
C ILE A 85 -1.58 -2.94 3.89
N VAL A 86 -2.74 -2.97 4.53
CA VAL A 86 -3.97 -2.33 4.07
C VAL A 86 -4.23 -1.10 4.91
N VAL A 87 -4.64 -0.02 4.25
CA VAL A 87 -5.15 1.21 4.86
C VAL A 87 -6.67 1.21 4.72
N SER A 88 -7.38 1.33 5.83
CA SER A 88 -8.85 1.38 5.85
C SER A 88 -9.34 2.51 6.75
N PHE A 89 -10.53 3.03 6.46
CA PHE A 89 -11.13 4.15 7.17
C PHE A 89 -12.35 3.65 7.94
N ALA A 90 -12.52 4.07 9.20
CA ALA A 90 -13.59 3.54 10.06
C ALA A 90 -15.00 3.77 9.48
N ASP A 91 -15.21 4.92 8.83
CA ASP A 91 -16.49 5.28 8.19
C ASP A 91 -16.60 4.75 6.75
N GLY A 92 -15.75 3.79 6.37
CA GLY A 92 -15.66 3.22 5.02
C GLY A 92 -14.94 4.11 4.00
N LYS A 93 -14.75 5.40 4.29
CA LYS A 93 -13.92 6.33 3.52
C LYS A 93 -13.42 7.50 4.38
N GLY A 94 -12.32 8.11 3.97
CA GLY A 94 -11.88 9.43 4.41
C GLY A 94 -12.32 10.53 3.44
N LYS A 95 -11.81 11.75 3.67
CA LYS A 95 -12.04 12.96 2.86
C LYS A 95 -11.53 12.79 1.44
N PHE A 96 -10.37 12.13 1.25
CA PHE A 96 -9.74 11.99 -0.06
C PHE A 96 -9.67 10.56 -0.58
N PHE A 97 -9.58 9.56 0.30
CA PHE A 97 -9.35 8.16 -0.08
C PHE A 97 -10.32 7.22 0.64
N SER A 98 -10.63 6.08 0.03
CA SER A 98 -11.53 5.06 0.58
C SER A 98 -10.81 3.82 1.09
N THR A 99 -9.65 3.50 0.53
CA THR A 99 -8.79 2.38 0.95
C THR A 99 -7.39 2.55 0.37
N GLY A 100 -6.44 1.72 0.82
CA GLY A 100 -5.14 1.61 0.18
C GLY A 100 -4.43 0.29 0.47
N GLU A 101 -3.44 -0.02 -0.36
CA GLU A 101 -2.56 -1.18 -0.18
C GLU A 101 -1.10 -0.76 -0.34
N LEU A 102 -0.29 -1.08 0.65
CA LEU A 102 1.16 -0.90 0.67
C LEU A 102 1.85 -2.25 0.50
N LYS A 103 2.66 -2.35 -0.57
CA LYS A 103 3.48 -3.53 -0.90
C LYS A 103 4.95 -3.12 -1.01
N TYR A 104 5.84 -4.10 -0.87
CA TYR A 104 7.24 -3.95 -1.27
C TYR A 104 7.49 -4.76 -2.53
N ILE A 105 7.97 -4.09 -3.58
CA ILE A 105 8.23 -4.70 -4.89
C ILE A 105 9.74 -4.94 -5.02
N LEU A 106 10.16 -6.21 -5.01
CA LEU A 106 11.57 -6.61 -4.95
C LEU A 106 12.36 -6.18 -6.19
N GLU A 107 11.75 -6.26 -7.37
CA GLU A 107 12.37 -5.90 -8.64
C GLU A 107 12.71 -4.40 -8.67
N LYS A 108 11.84 -3.59 -8.08
CA LYS A 108 12.03 -2.14 -7.97
C LYS A 108 12.84 -1.74 -6.73
N LYS A 109 12.88 -2.61 -5.72
CA LYS A 109 13.34 -2.30 -4.35
C LYS A 109 12.61 -1.09 -3.76
N LYS A 110 11.31 -0.99 -4.03
CA LYS A 110 10.47 0.16 -3.63
C LYS A 110 9.27 -0.29 -2.83
N TYR A 111 8.89 0.57 -1.90
CA TYR A 111 7.54 0.58 -1.35
C TYR A 111 6.60 1.16 -2.38
N VAL A 112 5.47 0.50 -2.60
CA VAL A 112 4.42 0.92 -3.53
C VAL A 112 3.11 0.99 -2.76
N LEU A 113 2.56 2.20 -2.64
CA LEU A 113 1.28 2.47 -2.02
C LEU A 113 0.26 2.82 -3.10
N ALA A 114 -0.74 1.97 -3.29
CA ALA A 114 -1.91 2.28 -4.10
C ALA A 114 -3.03 2.80 -3.20
N LEU A 115 -3.47 4.05 -3.41
CA LEU A 115 -4.59 4.65 -2.70
C LEU A 115 -5.80 4.79 -3.63
N THR A 116 -6.94 4.24 -3.23
CA THR A 116 -8.19 4.39 -3.99
C THR A 116 -8.87 5.70 -3.58
N PRO A 117 -9.15 6.62 -4.52
CA PRO A 117 -9.88 7.85 -4.20
C PRO A 117 -11.24 7.58 -3.55
N ALA A 118 -11.70 8.53 -2.73
CA ALA A 118 -13.03 8.47 -2.13
C ALA A 118 -14.14 8.79 -3.16
N ALA A 119 -13.79 9.53 -4.21
CA ALA A 119 -14.66 9.77 -5.35
C ALA A 119 -14.84 8.48 -6.18
N LYS A 120 -16.10 8.18 -6.55
CA LYS A 120 -16.42 6.97 -7.32
C LYS A 120 -15.91 7.09 -8.76
N GLY A 121 -15.41 5.98 -9.31
CA GLY A 121 -15.00 5.88 -10.71
C GLY A 121 -13.59 6.38 -11.02
N GLU A 122 -12.86 6.87 -10.03
CA GLU A 122 -11.44 7.22 -10.20
C GLU A 122 -10.55 5.98 -10.01
N ALA A 123 -9.50 5.89 -10.83
CA ALA A 123 -8.49 4.84 -10.69
C ALA A 123 -7.64 5.05 -9.43
N ALA A 124 -7.08 3.97 -8.90
CA ALA A 124 -6.15 4.04 -7.78
C ALA A 124 -4.92 4.89 -8.12
N GLN A 125 -4.53 5.76 -7.19
CA GLN A 125 -3.33 6.57 -7.27
C GLN A 125 -2.17 5.78 -6.68
N THR A 126 -1.18 5.45 -7.51
CA THR A 126 -0.02 4.64 -7.10
C THR A 126 1.18 5.53 -6.83
N PHE A 127 1.71 5.45 -5.62
CA PHE A 127 2.92 6.15 -5.19
C PHE A 127 4.05 5.14 -4.98
N GLU A 128 5.27 5.53 -5.33
CA GLU A 128 6.46 4.69 -5.17
C GLU A 128 7.54 5.43 -4.38
N GLY A 129 8.31 4.71 -3.57
CA GLY A 129 9.40 5.33 -2.81
C GLY A 129 10.06 4.44 -1.79
N ASP A 130 10.65 5.07 -0.78
CA ASP A 130 11.60 4.44 0.14
C ASP A 130 11.24 4.75 1.59
N TYR A 131 11.58 3.82 2.48
CA TYR A 131 11.62 4.06 3.91
C TYR A 131 13.06 4.32 4.34
N ALA A 132 13.30 5.44 5.00
CA ALA A 132 14.60 5.77 5.56
C ALA A 132 14.44 6.73 6.74
N LYS A 133 15.28 6.56 7.77
CA LYS A 133 15.34 7.46 8.94
C LYS A 133 13.97 7.70 9.59
N GLY A 134 13.15 6.65 9.73
CA GLY A 134 11.84 6.75 10.38
C GLY A 134 10.70 7.28 9.50
N ALA A 135 10.96 7.59 8.22
CA ALA A 135 9.96 8.16 7.33
C ALA A 135 9.83 7.36 6.03
N LEU A 136 8.59 7.04 5.68
CA LEU A 136 8.20 6.50 4.37
C LEU A 136 7.87 7.69 3.46
N LYS A 137 8.69 7.91 2.44
CA LYS A 137 8.48 8.96 1.44
C LYS A 137 8.14 8.33 0.11
N LEU A 138 6.97 8.66 -0.41
CA LEU A 138 6.41 8.10 -1.63
C LEU A 138 6.01 9.22 -2.59
N GLU A 139 6.24 9.02 -3.88
CA GLU A 139 5.91 10.00 -4.91
C GLU A 139 5.10 9.37 -6.04
N ARG A 140 4.20 10.17 -6.63
CA ARG A 140 3.56 9.84 -7.90
C ARG A 140 3.64 11.02 -8.84
N LYS A 141 3.76 10.74 -10.14
CA LYS A 141 3.60 11.74 -11.19
C LYS A 141 2.24 11.58 -11.86
N ASP A 142 1.51 12.67 -11.98
CA ASP A 142 0.27 12.71 -12.77
C ASP A 142 0.60 12.77 -14.25
N ALA A 143 0.08 11.80 -15.02
CA ALA A 143 0.37 11.71 -16.45
C ALA A 143 -0.28 12.84 -17.26
N LYS A 144 -1.38 13.44 -16.78
CA LYS A 144 -2.13 14.47 -17.52
C LYS A 144 -1.55 15.85 -17.26
N THR A 145 -1.31 16.18 -15.99
CA THR A 145 -0.86 17.53 -15.61
C THR A 145 0.66 17.64 -15.47
N ASN A 146 1.38 16.52 -15.47
CA ASN A 146 2.78 16.40 -15.08
C ASN A 146 3.07 16.78 -13.62
N ASP A 147 2.05 17.06 -12.80
CA ASP A 147 2.22 17.35 -11.39
C ASP A 147 2.87 16.17 -10.66
N VAL A 148 3.76 16.47 -9.73
CA VAL A 148 4.32 15.44 -8.84
C VAL A 148 3.72 15.63 -7.46
N TYR A 149 3.21 14.54 -6.89
CA TYR A 149 2.68 14.51 -5.53
C TYR A 149 3.61 13.70 -4.65
N ARG A 150 3.84 14.19 -3.44
CA ARG A 150 4.64 13.52 -2.42
C ARG A 150 3.80 13.25 -1.20
N LEU A 151 3.84 12.01 -0.75
CA LEU A 151 3.30 11.57 0.53
C LEU A 151 4.47 11.22 1.44
N THR A 152 4.59 11.91 2.57
CA THR A 152 5.54 11.56 3.63
C THR A 152 4.78 11.09 4.85
N LEU A 153 5.07 9.87 5.31
CA LEU A 153 4.47 9.23 6.47
C LEU A 153 5.56 8.92 7.49
N ASN A 154 5.33 9.26 8.74
CA ASN A 154 6.22 8.88 9.82
C ASN A 154 5.45 8.79 11.15
N THR A 155 6.06 8.11 12.11
CA THR A 155 5.64 8.17 13.51
C THR A 155 6.62 9.04 14.29
N VAL A 156 6.12 9.67 15.35
CA VAL A 156 6.88 10.43 16.34
C VAL A 156 6.39 10.05 17.73
N ALA A 157 7.04 10.57 18.78
CA ALA A 157 6.74 10.21 20.16
C ALA A 157 6.73 8.68 20.34
N GLU A 158 7.84 8.04 19.97
CA GLU A 158 8.05 6.58 20.13
C GLU A 158 6.95 5.71 19.49
N GLY A 159 6.37 6.15 18.37
CA GLY A 159 5.36 5.37 17.67
C GLY A 159 3.92 5.65 18.12
N GLU A 160 3.70 6.63 19.01
CA GLU A 160 2.37 6.95 19.55
C GLU A 160 1.64 8.04 18.76
N ARG A 161 2.37 8.82 17.95
CA ARG A 161 1.79 9.88 17.11
C ARG A 161 2.15 9.65 15.64
N PHE A 162 1.13 9.62 14.79
CA PHE A 162 1.27 9.54 13.35
C PHE A 162 1.32 10.93 12.74
N VAL A 163 2.18 11.12 11.75
CA VAL A 163 2.28 12.36 10.98
C VAL A 163 2.31 12.00 9.49
N MET A 164 1.46 12.70 8.74
CA MET A 164 1.35 12.60 7.29
C MET A 164 1.40 14.00 6.68
N LYS A 165 2.19 14.13 5.61
CA LYS A 165 2.21 15.31 4.75
C LYS A 165 1.92 14.90 3.32
N TYR A 166 1.01 15.61 2.69
CA TYR A 166 0.69 15.48 1.27
C TYR A 166 1.02 16.80 0.56
N GLU A 167 1.95 16.73 -0.38
CA GLU A 167 2.54 17.89 -1.04
C GLU A 167 2.43 17.75 -2.55
N LYS A 168 2.45 18.88 -3.26
CA LYS A 168 2.36 18.95 -4.71
C LYS A 168 3.46 19.84 -5.29
N GLN A 169 4.02 19.43 -6.42
CA GLN A 169 4.91 20.21 -7.25
C GLN A 169 4.26 20.36 -8.64
N ASP A 170 3.86 21.59 -8.98
CA ASP A 170 3.13 21.88 -10.21
C ASP A 170 3.99 21.61 -11.47
N GLY A 171 3.45 20.84 -12.41
CA GLY A 171 4.15 20.40 -13.62
C GLY A 171 5.46 19.64 -13.38
N GLY A 172 5.70 19.18 -12.14
CA GLY A 172 6.93 18.51 -11.73
C GLY A 172 8.16 19.42 -11.70
N LYS A 173 7.96 20.74 -11.57
CA LYS A 173 9.04 21.74 -11.51
C LYS A 173 8.94 22.59 -10.24
N GLY A 174 10.08 23.07 -9.73
CA GLY A 174 10.13 23.95 -8.57
C GLY A 174 10.00 23.22 -7.23
N LEU A 175 9.54 23.93 -6.19
CA LEU A 175 9.41 23.40 -4.83
C LEU A 175 8.06 22.70 -4.61
N PHE A 176 8.07 21.71 -3.71
CA PHE A 176 6.84 21.13 -3.21
C PHE A 176 6.10 22.14 -2.32
N SER A 177 4.82 22.31 -2.58
CA SER A 177 3.88 23.09 -1.78
C SER A 177 2.97 22.16 -0.98
N ALA A 178 2.71 22.50 0.28
CA ALA A 178 1.81 21.72 1.12
C ALA A 178 0.37 21.79 0.57
N VAL A 179 -0.25 20.63 0.35
CA VAL A 179 -1.66 20.52 -0.02
C VAL A 179 -2.49 20.26 1.23
N HIS A 180 -2.14 19.22 1.99
CA HIS A 180 -2.76 18.93 3.27
C HIS A 180 -1.81 18.13 4.16
N ALA A 181 -2.10 18.12 5.45
CA ALA A 181 -1.39 17.31 6.42
C ALA A 181 -2.38 16.63 7.35
N MET A 182 -2.01 15.47 7.87
CA MET A 182 -2.78 14.78 8.92
C MET A 182 -1.85 14.39 10.05
N GLN A 183 -2.33 14.51 11.28
CA GLN A 183 -1.57 14.06 12.44
C GLN A 183 -2.50 13.65 13.56
N GLY A 184 -2.04 12.76 14.42
CA GLY A 184 -2.88 12.30 15.52
C GLY A 184 -2.28 11.14 16.27
N ASN A 185 -3.03 10.65 17.26
CA ASN A 185 -2.53 9.68 18.23
C ASN A 185 -3.07 8.28 17.93
N LYS A 186 -2.28 7.26 18.30
CA LYS A 186 -2.70 5.87 18.20
C LYS A 186 -3.90 5.63 19.11
N ASP A 187 -4.94 4.98 18.59
CA ASP A 187 -6.16 4.74 19.33
C ASP A 187 -5.91 3.75 20.49
N GLY A 188 -6.54 4.03 21.63
CA GLY A 188 -6.36 3.23 22.84
C GLY A 188 -4.93 3.23 23.42
N VAL A 189 -4.09 4.22 23.08
CA VAL A 189 -2.75 4.40 23.66
C VAL A 189 -2.71 5.64 24.52
N VAL A 190 -2.25 5.48 25.76
CA VAL A 190 -1.93 6.58 26.67
C VAL A 190 -0.44 6.85 26.54
N ALA A 191 -0.09 8.13 26.36
CA ALA A 191 1.31 8.51 26.18
C ALA A 191 2.17 8.14 27.38
N GLY A 192 3.32 7.51 27.13
CA GLY A 192 4.22 7.00 28.18
C GLY A 192 3.72 5.72 28.87
N GLY A 193 2.81 4.99 28.22
CA GLY A 193 2.34 3.69 28.69
C GLY A 193 3.43 2.60 28.69
N PRO A 194 3.17 1.45 29.33
CA PRO A 194 4.13 0.37 29.41
C PRO A 194 4.48 -0.18 28.01
N LYS A 195 5.72 -0.66 27.86
CA LYS A 195 6.19 -1.28 26.62
C LYS A 195 5.29 -2.46 26.26
N LYS A 196 4.73 -2.41 25.06
CA LYS A 196 3.83 -3.44 24.53
C LYS A 196 4.59 -4.71 24.14
N PRO A 197 3.97 -5.89 24.25
CA PRO A 197 4.55 -7.14 23.77
C PRO A 197 4.76 -7.09 22.26
N GLU A 198 5.65 -7.94 21.76
CA GLU A 198 5.91 -8.10 20.33
C GLU A 198 4.84 -8.99 19.68
N CYS A 199 4.40 -8.62 18.48
CA CYS A 199 3.48 -9.40 17.66
C CYS A 199 4.16 -10.66 17.16
N ILE A 200 3.62 -11.83 17.50
CA ILE A 200 4.23 -13.11 17.11
C ILE A 200 4.23 -13.37 15.59
N VAL A 201 3.36 -12.68 14.83
CA VAL A 201 3.23 -12.85 13.38
C VAL A 201 4.08 -11.87 12.58
N SER A 202 4.15 -10.61 13.03
CA SER A 202 4.76 -9.51 12.26
C SER A 202 5.95 -8.85 12.95
N GLY A 203 6.20 -9.07 14.24
CA GLY A 203 7.25 -8.39 14.99
C GLY A 203 6.91 -6.97 15.46
N GLY A 204 5.71 -6.48 15.14
CA GLY A 204 5.26 -5.13 15.50
C GLY A 204 4.77 -5.02 16.95
N SER A 205 4.46 -3.80 17.39
CA SER A 205 3.88 -3.58 18.72
C SER A 205 2.47 -4.17 18.83
N ALA A 206 2.25 -5.11 19.76
CA ALA A 206 1.01 -5.86 19.89
C ALA A 206 0.09 -5.36 21.01
N ASN A 207 -1.21 -5.47 20.79
CA ASN A 207 -2.26 -5.07 21.74
C ASN A 207 -3.46 -6.03 21.77
N ILE A 208 -3.46 -7.08 20.96
CA ILE A 208 -4.52 -8.09 20.91
C ILE A 208 -3.95 -9.39 21.46
N ALA A 209 -4.58 -9.94 22.50
CA ALA A 209 -4.24 -11.26 23.01
C ALA A 209 -4.89 -12.35 22.14
N VAL A 210 -4.14 -13.41 21.87
CA VAL A 210 -4.59 -14.65 21.22
C VAL A 210 -4.09 -15.84 22.04
N SER A 211 -4.83 -16.94 22.04
CA SER A 211 -4.48 -18.11 22.87
C SER A 211 -4.33 -19.36 22.01
N TYR A 212 -3.31 -20.15 22.31
CA TYR A 212 -3.09 -21.45 21.68
C TYR A 212 -2.40 -22.41 22.66
N ASN A 213 -2.92 -23.63 22.80
CA ASN A 213 -2.42 -24.65 23.73
C ASN A 213 -2.25 -24.14 25.18
N GLY A 214 -3.22 -23.36 25.68
CA GLY A 214 -3.18 -22.81 27.04
C GLY A 214 -2.15 -21.70 27.28
N LYS A 215 -1.37 -21.31 26.26
CA LYS A 215 -0.46 -20.16 26.31
C LYS A 215 -1.10 -18.95 25.64
N THR A 216 -0.84 -17.76 26.19
CA THR A 216 -1.25 -16.47 25.63
C THR A 216 -0.11 -15.89 24.79
N TYR A 217 -0.45 -15.46 23.58
CA TYR A 217 0.41 -14.73 22.65
C TYR A 217 -0.25 -13.40 22.29
N TYR A 218 0.51 -12.53 21.61
CA TYR A 218 0.02 -11.20 21.25
C TYR A 218 0.22 -10.91 19.76
N VAL A 219 -0.74 -10.18 19.19
CA VAL A 219 -0.73 -9.74 17.79
C VAL A 219 -1.11 -8.26 17.67
N CYS A 220 -0.68 -7.60 16.58
CA CYS A 220 -0.81 -6.15 16.40
C CYS A 220 -2.06 -5.67 15.65
N CYS A 221 -2.75 -6.56 14.94
CA CYS A 221 -3.95 -6.22 14.17
C CYS A 221 -4.80 -7.46 13.89
N SER A 222 -6.02 -7.27 13.40
CA SER A 222 -6.92 -8.35 13.01
C SER A 222 -6.30 -9.30 11.99
N GLY A 223 -5.62 -8.78 10.96
CA GLY A 223 -4.98 -9.66 9.97
C GLY A 223 -3.90 -10.56 10.54
N CYS A 224 -3.14 -10.09 11.55
CA CYS A 224 -2.20 -10.96 12.27
C CYS A 224 -2.91 -11.99 13.16
N ARG A 225 -4.04 -11.64 13.77
CA ARG A 225 -4.86 -12.60 14.52
C ARG A 225 -5.39 -13.70 13.60
N ASP A 226 -5.91 -13.31 12.45
CA ASP A 226 -6.53 -14.24 11.50
C ASP A 226 -5.47 -15.19 10.90
N GLU A 227 -4.29 -14.67 10.53
CA GLU A 227 -3.14 -15.47 10.11
C GLU A 227 -2.63 -16.41 11.22
N PHE A 228 -2.56 -15.93 12.47
CA PHE A 228 -2.19 -16.77 13.61
C PHE A 228 -3.19 -17.90 13.83
N ASN A 229 -4.49 -17.60 13.81
CA ASN A 229 -5.53 -18.59 14.04
C ASN A 229 -5.62 -19.63 12.92
N ALA A 230 -5.20 -19.29 11.69
CA ALA A 230 -5.17 -20.22 10.57
C ALA A 230 -4.08 -21.30 10.73
N ASP A 231 -2.91 -20.94 11.25
CA ASP A 231 -1.81 -21.86 11.55
C ASP A 231 -1.00 -21.40 12.78
N PRO A 232 -1.49 -21.67 14.01
CA PRO A 232 -0.81 -21.20 15.22
C PRO A 232 0.54 -21.90 15.43
N ALA A 233 0.65 -23.17 15.01
CA ALA A 233 1.84 -23.98 15.17
C ALA A 233 3.04 -23.39 14.40
N LYS A 234 2.82 -22.79 13.24
CA LYS A 234 3.85 -22.07 12.46
C LYS A 234 4.55 -20.97 13.27
N TYR A 235 3.82 -20.26 14.12
CA TYR A 235 4.32 -19.11 14.87
C TYR A 235 4.81 -19.44 16.27
N THR A 236 4.39 -20.58 16.81
CA THR A 236 4.64 -20.99 18.21
C THR A 236 5.72 -22.07 18.36
N LYS A 237 6.21 -22.64 17.25
CA LYS A 237 7.34 -23.58 17.28
C LYS A 237 8.55 -22.95 17.96
N GLY A 238 8.91 -23.49 19.13
CA GLY A 238 10.07 -23.05 19.90
C GLY A 238 9.83 -21.88 20.87
N LYS A 239 8.57 -21.54 21.18
CA LYS A 239 8.19 -20.53 22.21
C LYS A 239 7.29 -21.12 23.31
#